data_AF-A0A7U0RMM7-F1
#
_entry.id   AF-A0A7U0RMM7-F1
#
_cell.length_a   1.000
_cell.length_b   1.000
_cell.length_c   1.000
_cell.angle_alpha   90.00
_cell.angle_beta   90.00
_cell.angle_gamma   90.00
#
_symmetry.space_group_name_H-M   'P 1'
#
loop_
_entity.id
_entity.type
_entity.pdbx_description
1 polymer ?
#
loop_
_entity_poly.entity_id
_entity_poly.type
_entity_poly.pdbx_seq_one_letter_code
_entity_poly.pdbx_strand_id
1 'polypeptide(L)'
;AFSHFFAGRAKYPAFKSKRHKQVAELTASAFKYRDGKLHMAKSKAPLDVRWSRELPSVPSTVTISKDAAGRYFVSCLCEFEPVSLPISAKTVGIDVGLKDLFVTDTGFKQGNPRHTAKYAARLA
;
A
#
# COMPACT_ATOMS: atom_id res chain seq x y z
N ALA A 1 -18.69 0.67 15.88
CA ALA A 1 -19.36 -0.65 15.80
C ALA A 1 -20.58 -0.71 16.73
N PHE A 2 -20.41 -0.58 18.05
CA PHE A 2 -21.54 -0.58 18.99
C PHE A 2 -22.57 0.52 18.72
N SER A 3 -22.15 1.73 18.32
CA SER A 3 -23.09 2.82 17.97
C SER A 3 -24.07 2.44 16.85
N HIS A 4 -23.63 1.69 15.83
CA HIS A 4 -24.50 1.22 14.75
C HIS A 4 -25.39 0.04 15.16
N PHE A 5 -24.91 -0.83 16.06
CA PHE A 5 -25.72 -1.91 16.64
C PHE A 5 -26.88 -1.35 17.46
N PHE A 6 -26.60 -0.42 18.38
CA PHE A 6 -27.64 0.22 19.19
C PHE A 6 -28.61 1.07 18.37
N ALA A 7 -28.16 1.63 17.24
CA ALA A 7 -29.03 2.33 16.30
C ALA A 7 -29.86 1.40 15.39
N GLY A 8 -29.79 0.07 15.56
CA GLY A 8 -30.53 -0.91 14.75
C GLY A 8 -30.04 -1.06 13.31
N ARG A 9 -28.90 -0.46 12.95
CA ARG A 9 -28.36 -0.43 11.57
C ARG A 9 -27.38 -1.55 11.28
N ALA A 10 -26.96 -2.29 12.31
CA ALA A 10 -26.01 -3.39 12.19
C ALA A 10 -26.30 -4.49 13.23
N LYS A 11 -25.83 -5.70 12.96
CA LYS A 11 -25.85 -6.82 13.92
C LYS A 11 -24.87 -6.58 15.07
N TYR A 12 -24.98 -7.37 16.15
CA TYR A 12 -24.07 -7.32 17.28
C TYR A 12 -22.61 -7.48 16.81
N PRO A 13 -21.66 -6.63 17.25
CA PRO A 13 -20.27 -6.72 16.82
C PRO A 13 -19.66 -8.08 17.15
N ALA A 14 -19.09 -8.75 16.15
CA ALA A 14 -18.35 -10.00 16.33
C ALA A 14 -16.84 -9.74 16.34
N PHE A 15 -16.09 -10.57 17.06
CA PHE A 15 -14.62 -10.56 16.98
C PHE A 15 -14.16 -10.89 15.56
N LYS A 16 -13.11 -10.22 15.08
CA LYS A 16 -12.48 -10.55 13.79
C LYS A 16 -11.93 -11.97 13.82
N SER A 17 -12.12 -12.73 12.74
CA SER A 17 -11.52 -14.06 12.60
C SER A 17 -9.99 -13.98 12.68
N LYS A 18 -9.40 -14.90 13.45
CA LYS A 18 -7.94 -15.05 13.57
C LYS A 18 -7.25 -15.53 12.28
N ARG A 19 -8.03 -15.93 11.27
CA ARG A 19 -7.53 -16.38 9.96
C ARG A 19 -7.34 -15.24 8.95
N HIS A 20 -7.75 -14.01 9.29
CA HIS A 20 -7.55 -12.86 8.40
C HIS A 20 -6.11 -12.32 8.46
N LYS A 21 -5.73 -11.58 7.41
CA LYS A 21 -4.47 -10.84 7.35
C LYS A 21 -4.28 -10.01 8.62
N GLN A 22 -3.10 -10.12 9.23
CA GLN A 22 -2.76 -9.29 10.38
C GLN A 22 -2.38 -7.89 9.87
N VAL A 23 -3.28 -6.94 10.10
CA VAL A 23 -3.13 -5.55 9.68
C VAL A 23 -3.53 -4.63 10.83
N ALA A 24 -2.71 -3.61 11.07
CA ALA A 24 -3.01 -2.52 12.00
C ALA A 24 -2.81 -1.19 11.26
N GLU A 25 -3.89 -0.43 11.11
CA GLU A 25 -3.86 0.93 10.58
C GLU A 25 -3.81 1.91 11.75
N LEU A 26 -2.88 2.86 11.67
CA LEU A 26 -2.59 3.87 12.67
C LEU A 26 -2.80 5.24 12.04
N THR A 27 -3.72 6.02 12.59
CA THR A 27 -3.85 7.44 12.24
C THR A 27 -2.80 8.26 12.98
N ALA A 28 -2.65 9.54 12.63
CA ALA A 28 -1.63 10.44 13.17
C ALA A 28 -1.53 10.50 14.72
N SER A 29 -2.60 10.15 15.45
CA SER A 29 -2.58 10.08 16.91
C SER A 29 -1.91 8.81 17.48
N ALA A 30 -1.75 7.78 16.65
CA ALA A 30 -1.32 6.45 17.03
C ALA A 30 0.07 6.05 16.48
N PHE A 31 0.82 6.99 15.91
CA PHE A 31 2.23 6.83 15.56
C PHE A 31 2.98 8.17 15.65
N LYS A 32 4.31 8.13 15.58
CA LYS A 32 5.17 9.32 15.42
C LYS A 32 6.15 9.07 14.30
N TYR A 33 6.31 10.03 13.40
CA TYR A 33 7.35 10.01 12.37
C TYR A 33 8.17 11.28 12.47
N ARG A 34 9.46 11.16 12.81
CA ARG A 34 10.41 12.27 12.94
C ARG A 34 11.80 11.80 12.54
N ASP A 35 12.53 12.61 11.78
CA ASP A 35 13.92 12.35 11.36
C ASP A 35 14.09 10.96 10.72
N GLY A 36 13.14 10.56 9.87
CA GLY A 36 13.13 9.24 9.20
C GLY A 36 12.78 8.05 10.10
N LYS A 37 12.51 8.28 11.39
CA LYS A 37 12.20 7.25 12.38
C LYS A 37 10.69 7.15 12.62
N LEU A 38 10.16 5.95 12.44
CA LEU A 38 8.75 5.63 12.68
C LEU A 38 8.58 4.94 14.03
N HIS A 39 7.73 5.47 14.89
CA HIS A 39 7.32 4.86 16.15
C HIS A 39 5.84 4.53 16.12
N MET A 40 5.47 3.30 16.49
CA MET A 40 4.08 2.96 16.79
C MET A 40 3.70 3.44 18.20
N ALA A 41 2.42 3.76 18.42
CA ALA A 41 1.91 4.02 19.77
C ALA A 41 2.35 2.91 20.74
N LYS A 42 2.77 3.31 21.94
CA LYS A 42 3.29 2.44 23.01
C LYS A 42 4.61 1.73 22.70
N SER A 43 5.24 1.98 21.55
CA SER A 43 6.64 1.57 21.30
C SER A 43 7.61 2.59 21.88
N LYS A 44 8.58 2.13 22.69
CA LYS A 44 9.67 2.98 23.21
C LYS A 44 10.76 3.22 22.16
N ALA A 45 11.01 2.24 21.30
CA ALA A 45 11.99 2.29 20.22
C ALA A 45 11.31 2.59 18.87
N PRO A 46 12.02 3.18 17.91
CA PRO A 46 11.54 3.24 16.54
C PRO A 46 11.48 1.83 15.94
N LEU A 47 10.61 1.65 14.95
CA LEU A 47 10.61 0.48 14.10
C LEU A 47 11.86 0.51 13.22
N ASP A 48 12.54 -0.62 13.12
CA ASP A 48 13.65 -0.80 12.19
C ASP A 48 13.08 -1.06 10.78
N VAL A 49 12.91 0.02 10.02
CA VAL A 49 12.26 0.00 8.71
C VAL A 49 13.33 0.12 7.61
N ARG A 50 13.39 -0.89 6.74
CA ARG A 50 14.08 -0.76 5.46
C ARG A 50 13.19 -0.02 4.46
N TRP A 51 13.45 1.27 4.28
CA TRP A 51 12.70 2.11 3.35
C TRP A 51 12.94 1.72 1.89
N SER A 52 11.86 1.59 1.12
CA SER A 52 11.93 1.38 -0.34
C SER A 52 12.16 2.67 -1.12
N ARG A 53 11.85 3.81 -0.49
CA ARG A 53 12.06 5.18 -0.97
C ARG A 53 11.94 6.14 0.22
N GLU A 54 12.47 7.35 0.06
CA GLU A 54 12.19 8.44 1.00
C GLU A 54 10.71 8.82 0.94
N LEU A 55 10.14 9.16 2.11
CA LEU A 55 8.75 9.60 2.17
C LEU A 55 8.64 11.05 1.67
N PRO A 56 7.71 11.35 0.76
CA PRO A 56 7.59 12.70 0.18
C PRO A 56 7.06 13.73 1.18
N SER A 57 6.43 13.28 2.27
CA SER A 57 5.98 14.11 3.39
C SER A 57 5.81 13.26 4.65
N VAL A 58 5.52 13.91 5.78
CA VAL A 58 5.10 13.21 6.99
C VAL A 58 3.80 12.45 6.71
N PRO A 59 3.73 11.13 6.97
CA PRO A 59 2.52 10.38 6.68
C PRO A 59 1.35 10.85 7.55
N SER A 60 0.14 10.80 7.00
CA SER A 60 -1.11 11.01 7.73
C SER A 60 -1.64 9.72 8.35
N THR A 61 -1.34 8.59 7.70
CA THR A 61 -1.73 7.23 8.12
C THR A 61 -0.59 6.26 7.85
N VAL A 62 -0.40 5.32 8.78
CA VAL A 62 0.58 4.24 8.67
C VAL A 62 -0.13 2.92 8.84
N THR A 63 0.07 2.00 7.91
CA THR A 63 -0.49 0.65 7.97
C THR A 63 0.63 -0.35 8.10
N ILE A 64 0.59 -1.13 9.18
CA ILE A 64 1.51 -2.24 9.44
C ILE A 64 0.78 -3.53 9.06
N SER A 65 1.41 -4.36 8.23
CA SER A 65 0.83 -5.63 7.78
C SER A 65 1.84 -6.77 7.89
N LYS A 66 1.33 -7.99 8.07
CA LYS A 66 2.13 -9.22 8.03
C LYS A 66 1.72 -10.06 6.83
N ASP A 67 2.70 -10.53 6.06
CA ASP A 67 2.46 -11.46 4.96
C ASP A 67 2.38 -12.93 5.44
N ALA A 68 2.14 -13.84 4.50
CA ALA A 68 2.06 -15.27 4.79
C ALA A 68 3.43 -15.89 5.17
N ALA A 69 4.54 -15.28 4.75
CA ALA A 69 5.89 -15.68 5.13
C ALA A 69 6.28 -15.14 6.53
N GLY A 70 5.40 -14.39 7.18
CA GLY A 70 5.58 -13.86 8.52
C GLY A 70 6.39 -12.57 8.59
N ARG A 71 6.66 -11.94 7.45
CA ARG A 71 7.40 -10.67 7.35
C ARG A 71 6.44 -9.50 7.58
N TYR A 72 6.94 -8.46 8.23
CA TYR A 72 6.19 -7.23 8.47
C TYR A 72 6.54 -6.17 7.42
N PHE A 73 5.52 -5.45 6.97
CA PHE A 73 5.62 -4.33 6.04
C PHE A 73 4.90 -3.11 6.59
N VAL A 74 5.42 -1.94 6.23
CA VAL A 74 4.81 -0.65 6.54
C VAL A 74 4.47 0.06 5.24
N SER A 75 3.23 0.54 5.13
CA SER A 75 2.81 1.47 4.08
C SER A 75 2.41 2.80 4.69
N CYS A 76 2.86 3.88 4.08
CA CYS A 76 2.67 5.25 4.56
C CYS A 76 1.80 6.02 3.55
N LEU A 77 0.69 6.59 4.01
CA LEU A 77 -0.10 7.52 3.22
C LEU A 77 0.51 8.92 3.38
N CYS A 78 1.07 9.46 2.30
CA CYS A 78 1.76 10.75 2.28
C CYS A 78 1.13 11.65 1.22
N GLU A 79 1.08 12.94 1.51
CA GLU A 79 0.82 13.97 0.50
C GLU A 79 2.09 14.21 -0.31
N PHE A 80 1.95 14.51 -1.59
CA PHE A 80 3.07 14.92 -2.43
C PHE A 80 2.56 15.83 -3.54
N GLU A 81 3.39 16.79 -3.94
CA GLU A 81 3.11 17.62 -5.10
C GLU A 81 3.60 16.92 -6.38
N PRO A 82 2.72 16.62 -7.34
CA PRO A 82 3.13 16.01 -8.59
C PRO A 82 3.93 17.02 -9.42
N VAL A 83 5.13 16.60 -9.85
CA VAL A 83 5.93 17.41 -10.78
C VAL A 83 5.41 17.20 -12.20
N SER A 84 4.83 18.24 -12.77
CA SER A 84 4.43 18.25 -14.17
C SER A 84 5.67 18.25 -15.07
N LEU A 85 5.73 17.29 -15.99
CA LEU A 85 6.72 17.28 -17.05
C LEU A 85 6.29 18.22 -18.19
N PRO A 86 7.23 18.74 -19.00
CA PRO A 86 6.89 19.52 -20.18
C PRO A 86 5.88 18.79 -21.08
N ILE A 87 4.82 19.49 -21.49
CA ILE A 87 3.79 18.91 -22.35
C ILE A 87 4.40 18.62 -23.72
N SER A 88 4.26 17.38 -24.17
CA SER A 88 4.59 16.97 -25.53
C SER A 88 3.33 16.94 -26.39
N ALA A 89 3.42 17.43 -27.64
CA ALA A 89 2.36 17.25 -28.63
C ALA A 89 2.23 15.79 -29.12
N LYS A 90 3.20 14.94 -28.77
CA LYS A 90 3.19 13.52 -29.16
C LYS A 90 2.07 12.79 -28.43
N THR A 91 1.12 12.28 -29.19
CA THR A 91 0.07 11.38 -28.70
C THR A 91 0.44 9.94 -29.02
N VAL A 92 0.15 9.02 -28.11
CA VAL A 92 0.38 7.57 -28.28
C VAL A 92 -0.89 6.86 -27.84
N GLY A 93 -1.46 6.03 -28.71
CA GLY A 93 -2.57 5.16 -28.36
C GLY A 93 -2.06 3.97 -27.54
N ILE A 94 -2.73 3.62 -26.44
CA ILE A 94 -2.35 2.48 -25.60
C ILE A 94 -3.54 1.52 -25.54
N ASP A 95 -3.33 0.28 -26.00
CA ASP A 95 -4.27 -0.83 -25.83
C ASP A 95 -3.75 -1.79 -24.76
N VAL A 96 -4.62 -2.18 -23.81
CA VAL A 96 -4.26 -3.02 -22.66
C VAL A 96 -4.76 -4.43 -22.91
N GLY A 97 -3.83 -5.38 -22.91
CA GLY A 97 -4.08 -6.73 -23.42
C GLY A 97 -3.93 -7.84 -22.38
N LEU A 98 -4.44 -9.01 -22.77
CA LEU A 98 -4.17 -10.26 -22.08
C LEU A 98 -2.79 -10.83 -22.46
N LYS A 99 -2.43 -10.79 -23.75
CA LYS A 99 -1.15 -11.33 -24.25
C LYS A 99 0.04 -10.46 -23.83
N ASP A 100 -0.06 -9.17 -24.09
CA ASP A 100 0.92 -8.13 -23.74
C ASP A 100 0.29 -7.22 -22.68
N LEU A 101 1.05 -6.72 -21.71
CA LEU A 101 0.54 -5.81 -20.67
C LEU A 101 -0.10 -4.58 -21.32
N PHE A 102 0.60 -4.01 -22.30
CA PHE A 102 0.05 -3.01 -23.19
C PHE A 102 0.79 -2.99 -24.53
N VAL A 103 0.12 -2.50 -25.56
CA VAL A 103 0.66 -2.26 -26.90
C VAL A 103 0.40 -0.80 -27.28
N THR A 104 1.35 -0.17 -27.97
CA THR A 104 1.17 1.18 -28.51
C THR A 104 0.79 1.15 -30.00
N ASP A 105 0.19 2.23 -30.49
CA ASP A 105 -0.11 2.45 -31.92
C ASP A 105 1.16 2.45 -32.80
N THR A 106 2.32 2.79 -32.22
CA THR A 106 3.63 2.67 -32.86
C THR A 106 4.17 1.24 -32.93
N GLY A 107 3.44 0.25 -32.40
CA GLY A 107 3.80 -1.16 -32.42
C GLY A 107 4.71 -1.62 -31.28
N PHE A 108 5.03 -0.75 -30.31
CA PHE A 108 5.76 -1.17 -29.10
C PHE A 108 4.88 -2.07 -28.25
N LYS A 109 5.47 -3.14 -27.70
CA LYS A 109 4.75 -4.13 -26.89
C LYS A 109 5.49 -4.35 -25.59
N GLN A 110 4.83 -4.08 -24.48
CA GLN A 110 5.31 -4.47 -23.17
C GLN A 110 4.77 -5.85 -22.84
N GLY A 111 5.65 -6.85 -22.74
CA GLY A 111 5.23 -8.22 -22.41
C GLY A 111 4.47 -8.30 -21.09
N ASN A 112 3.53 -9.24 -20.98
CA ASN A 112 2.74 -9.42 -19.76
C ASN A 112 3.51 -10.26 -18.72
N PRO A 113 3.81 -9.75 -17.51
CA PRO A 113 4.50 -10.49 -16.45
C PRO A 113 3.61 -11.57 -15.78
N ARG A 114 2.60 -12.10 -16.50
CA ARG A 114 1.62 -13.12 -16.08
C ARG A 114 2.19 -14.21 -15.19
N HIS A 115 3.35 -14.74 -15.54
CA HIS A 115 4.01 -15.81 -14.79
C HIS A 115 4.87 -15.27 -13.65
N THR A 116 5.55 -14.14 -13.84
CA THR A 116 6.41 -13.51 -12.83
C THR A 116 5.61 -13.12 -11.58
N ALA A 117 4.39 -12.57 -11.73
CA ALA A 117 3.51 -12.25 -10.59
C ALA A 117 3.03 -13.51 -9.85
N LYS A 118 2.72 -14.60 -10.59
CA LYS A 118 2.29 -15.89 -10.02
C LYS A 118 3.43 -16.60 -9.26
N TYR A 119 4.66 -16.50 -9.75
CA TYR A 119 5.82 -17.18 -9.16
C TYR A 119 6.60 -16.33 -8.15
N ALA A 120 6.48 -14.99 -8.17
CA ALA A 120 7.10 -14.12 -7.17
C ALA A 120 6.65 -14.45 -5.73
N ALA A 121 5.42 -14.93 -5.54
CA ALA A 121 4.92 -15.41 -4.25
C ALA A 121 5.56 -16.73 -3.77
N ARG A 122 6.19 -17.50 -4.68
CA ARG A 122 6.88 -18.77 -4.37
C ARG A 122 8.40 -18.62 -4.20
N LEU A 123 8.95 -17.47 -4.56
CA LEU A 123 10.38 -17.12 -4.42
C LEU A 123 10.68 -16.38 -3.10
N ALA A 124 9.69 -16.26 -2.22
CA ALA A 124 9.73 -15.54 -0.95
C ALA A 124 9.80 -16.49 0.24
#